data_AF-A0A9Q2IFH8-F1
#
_entry.id   AF-A0A9Q2IFH8-F1
#
_cell.length_a   1.000
_cell.length_b   1.000
_cell.length_c   1.000
_cell.angle_alpha   90.00
_cell.angle_beta   90.00
_cell.angle_gamma   90.00
#
_symmetry.space_group_name_H-M   'P 1'
#
loop_
_entity.id
_entity.type
_entity.pdbx_description
1 polymer ?
#
loop_
_entity_poly.entity_id
_entity_poly.type
_entity_poly.pdbx_seq_one_letter_code
_entity_poly.pdbx_strand_id
1 'polypeptide(L)'
;MHTQTYQDDNYAKTGLLKSRNQSRQSVSAHAAVRDAVDAWQKTLPGKAQEAIAQLVVDEWRRRGGRGLQLGDSARNNKQNLFRWLDNPFNSKRYAGYIEQLTPAIADVMPLEIARQYGLKKGKTKAELVATASRECSEAKQSALLGEPLRELEQKIKEGVMSLIQLAPPDRWAAVLDSTVTMFNGIF
;
A
#
# COMPACT_ATOMS: atom_id res chain seq x y z
N MET A 1 -43.39 -50.00 -3.80
CA MET A 1 -42.99 -49.20 -4.98
C MET A 1 -44.01 -48.09 -5.19
N HIS A 2 -43.85 -46.93 -4.55
CA HIS A 2 -44.52 -45.67 -4.89
C HIS A 2 -43.56 -44.52 -4.54
N THR A 3 -43.40 -43.63 -5.51
CA THR A 3 -42.29 -42.70 -5.70
C THR A 3 -42.58 -41.38 -4.98
N GLN A 4 -41.69 -40.93 -4.09
CA GLN A 4 -41.71 -39.55 -3.58
C GLN A 4 -40.87 -38.67 -4.51
N THR A 5 -41.53 -37.75 -5.20
CA THR A 5 -40.90 -36.69 -6.00
C THR A 5 -40.24 -35.67 -5.07
N TYR A 6 -38.91 -35.56 -5.12
CA TYR A 6 -38.19 -34.43 -4.54
C TYR A 6 -38.41 -33.19 -5.41
N GLN A 7 -39.07 -32.16 -4.86
CA GLN A 7 -39.03 -30.81 -5.41
C GLN A 7 -37.84 -30.08 -4.79
N ASP A 8 -36.88 -29.74 -5.65
CA ASP A 8 -35.67 -29.02 -5.31
C ASP A 8 -35.93 -27.51 -5.45
N ASP A 9 -36.49 -26.89 -4.41
CA ASP A 9 -36.75 -25.45 -4.35
C ASP A 9 -35.51 -24.68 -3.84
N ASN A 10 -34.36 -24.86 -4.47
CA ASN A 10 -33.18 -24.03 -4.24
C ASN A 10 -32.95 -23.05 -5.40
N TYR A 11 -33.92 -22.18 -5.65
CA TYR A 11 -33.69 -20.98 -6.44
C TYR A 11 -33.19 -19.84 -5.53
N ALA A 12 -31.99 -20.00 -4.98
CA ALA A 12 -31.30 -18.91 -4.31
C ALA A 12 -30.87 -17.88 -5.36
N LYS A 13 -31.70 -16.84 -5.56
CA LYS A 13 -31.37 -15.66 -6.36
C LYS A 13 -29.98 -15.15 -5.96
N THR A 14 -29.01 -15.28 -6.85
CA THR A 14 -27.65 -14.74 -6.75
C THR A 14 -27.67 -13.22 -6.97
N GLY A 15 -28.54 -12.52 -6.25
CA GLY A 15 -28.77 -11.08 -6.34
C GLY A 15 -28.22 -10.35 -5.11
N LEU A 16 -26.99 -9.85 -5.25
CA LEU A 16 -26.50 -8.65 -4.56
C LEU A 16 -26.46 -8.69 -3.01
N LEU A 17 -25.67 -9.60 -2.43
CA LEU A 17 -25.19 -9.44 -1.06
C LEU A 17 -24.01 -8.43 -1.01
N LYS A 18 -24.24 -7.16 -1.35
CA LYS A 18 -23.32 -6.08 -0.94
C LYS A 18 -23.49 -5.88 0.56
N SER A 19 -22.79 -6.72 1.31
CA SER A 19 -22.89 -6.87 2.76
C SER A 19 -22.62 -5.54 3.48
N ARG A 20 -23.45 -5.23 4.48
CA ARG A 20 -23.32 -4.14 5.46
C ARG A 20 -21.89 -3.95 5.99
N ASN A 21 -21.08 -5.01 5.99
CA ASN A 21 -19.66 -4.97 6.36
C ASN A 21 -18.79 -4.14 5.41
N GLN A 22 -19.03 -4.21 4.09
CA GLN A 22 -18.29 -3.40 3.11
C GLN A 22 -18.54 -1.90 3.31
N SER A 23 -19.79 -1.53 3.63
CA SER A 23 -20.15 -0.14 3.91
C SER A 23 -19.56 0.38 5.22
N ARG A 24 -19.36 -0.47 6.23
CA ARG A 24 -18.69 -0.07 7.49
C ARG A 24 -17.19 0.11 7.28
N GLN A 25 -16.58 -0.79 6.51
CA GLN A 25 -15.16 -0.74 6.18
C GLN A 25 -14.81 0.47 5.30
N SER A 26 -15.67 0.84 4.36
CA SER A 26 -15.45 2.05 3.54
C SER A 26 -15.59 3.35 4.34
N VAL A 27 -16.53 3.42 5.29
CA VAL A 27 -16.66 4.56 6.20
C VAL A 27 -15.45 4.69 7.11
N SER A 28 -14.95 3.59 7.68
CA SER A 28 -13.72 3.62 8.49
C SER A 28 -12.49 4.00 7.65
N ALA A 29 -12.42 3.56 6.39
CA ALA A 29 -11.33 3.90 5.48
C ALA A 29 -11.34 5.39 5.11
N HIS A 30 -12.52 5.97 4.84
CA HIS A 30 -12.67 7.41 4.58
C HIS A 30 -12.22 8.24 5.78
N ALA A 31 -12.67 7.89 6.99
CA ALA A 31 -12.26 8.57 8.21
C ALA A 31 -10.74 8.52 8.42
N ALA A 32 -10.11 7.35 8.21
CA ALA A 32 -8.67 7.21 8.30
C ALA A 32 -7.91 8.11 7.29
N VAL A 33 -8.39 8.20 6.05
CA VAL A 33 -7.80 9.10 5.04
C VAL A 33 -7.94 10.56 5.45
N ARG A 34 -9.12 10.97 5.94
CA ARG A 34 -9.35 12.33 6.42
C ARG A 34 -8.42 12.68 7.58
N ASP A 35 -8.36 11.83 8.59
CA ASP A 35 -7.53 12.06 9.78
C ASP A 35 -6.04 12.10 9.42
N ALA A 36 -5.61 11.30 8.43
CA ALA A 36 -4.25 11.35 7.88
C ALA A 36 -3.96 12.67 7.17
N VAL A 37 -4.89 13.17 6.36
CA VAL A 37 -4.74 14.48 5.69
C VAL A 37 -4.76 15.62 6.71
N ASP A 38 -5.53 15.52 7.79
CA ASP A 38 -5.50 16.48 8.90
C ASP A 38 -4.15 16.46 9.64
N ALA A 39 -3.57 15.29 9.88
CA ALA A 39 -2.22 15.18 10.43
C ALA A 39 -1.17 15.77 9.49
N TRP A 40 -1.28 15.50 8.19
CA TRP A 40 -0.38 16.06 7.17
C TRP A 40 -0.48 17.59 7.09
N GLN A 41 -1.69 18.16 7.14
CA GLN A 41 -1.87 19.61 7.16
C GLN A 41 -1.11 20.27 8.31
N LYS A 42 -1.08 19.64 9.49
CA LYS A 42 -0.38 20.17 10.69
C LYS A 42 1.14 20.19 10.56
N THR A 43 1.72 19.45 9.62
CA THR A 43 3.18 19.47 9.38
C THR A 43 3.61 20.56 8.41
N LEU A 44 2.68 21.20 7.72
CA LEU A 44 2.95 22.21 6.71
C LEU A 44 2.63 23.62 7.23
N PRO A 45 3.52 24.61 7.04
CA PRO A 45 3.22 26.00 7.38
C PRO A 45 2.31 26.65 6.33
N GLY A 46 1.52 27.64 6.73
CA GLY A 46 0.80 28.52 5.81
C GLY A 46 -0.28 27.82 4.96
N LYS A 47 -0.09 27.84 3.63
CA LYS A 47 -1.07 27.37 2.62
C LYS A 47 -1.05 25.84 2.44
N ALA A 48 -1.21 25.11 3.55
CA ALA A 48 -1.12 23.65 3.58
C ALA A 48 -2.14 22.97 2.65
N GLN A 49 -3.39 23.46 2.65
CA GLN A 49 -4.46 22.90 1.82
C GLN A 49 -4.19 23.08 0.33
N GLU A 50 -3.70 24.24 -0.10
CA GLU A 50 -3.29 24.48 -1.49
C GLU A 50 -2.18 23.51 -1.92
N ALA A 51 -1.14 23.36 -1.10
CA ALA A 51 -0.01 22.48 -1.41
C ALA A 51 -0.44 21.01 -1.51
N ILE A 52 -1.23 20.53 -0.55
CA ILE A 52 -1.75 19.16 -0.53
C ILE A 52 -2.65 18.92 -1.75
N ALA A 53 -3.57 19.84 -2.04
CA ALA A 53 -4.47 19.69 -3.18
C ALA A 53 -3.69 19.62 -4.51
N GLN A 54 -2.66 20.45 -4.66
CA GLN A 54 -1.82 20.43 -5.85
C GLN A 54 -1.11 19.08 -6.00
N LEU A 55 -0.43 18.61 -4.95
CA LEU A 55 0.29 17.33 -4.95
C LEU A 55 -0.65 16.15 -5.28
N VAL A 56 -1.83 16.11 -4.66
CA VAL A 56 -2.82 15.04 -4.89
C VAL A 56 -3.34 15.06 -6.33
N VAL A 57 -3.60 16.24 -6.88
CA VAL A 57 -4.09 16.39 -8.27
C VAL A 57 -3.02 15.98 -9.27
N ASP A 58 -1.78 16.41 -9.06
CA ASP A 58 -0.66 16.08 -9.95
C ASP A 58 -0.41 14.57 -9.95
N GLU A 59 -0.44 13.95 -8.77
CA GLU A 59 -0.29 12.50 -8.65
C GLU A 59 -1.47 11.73 -9.26
N TRP A 60 -2.71 12.21 -9.05
CA TRP A 60 -3.90 11.64 -9.68
C TRP A 60 -3.79 11.64 -11.21
N ARG A 61 -3.32 12.76 -11.78
CA ARG A 61 -3.08 12.91 -13.22
C ARG A 61 -1.93 12.02 -13.70
N ARG A 62 -0.82 11.96 -12.95
CA ARG A 62 0.34 11.10 -13.26
C ARG A 62 -0.05 9.62 -13.33
N ARG A 63 -1.01 9.20 -12.51
CA ARG A 63 -1.59 7.85 -12.51
C ARG A 63 -2.62 7.59 -13.62
N GLY A 64 -2.88 8.57 -14.48
CA GLY A 64 -3.89 8.48 -15.54
C GLY A 64 -5.33 8.59 -15.04
N GLY A 65 -5.54 9.14 -13.85
CA GLY A 65 -6.85 9.29 -13.24
C GLY A 65 -7.77 10.23 -14.02
N ARG A 66 -9.04 9.85 -14.18
CA ARG A 66 -10.07 10.58 -14.94
C ARG A 66 -11.43 10.57 -14.23
N GLY A 67 -12.34 11.45 -14.63
CA GLY A 67 -13.76 11.40 -14.21
C GLY A 67 -14.11 12.05 -12.87
N LEU A 68 -13.13 12.53 -12.11
CA LEU A 68 -13.37 13.40 -10.95
C LEU A 68 -13.50 14.86 -11.38
N GLN A 69 -14.19 15.70 -10.59
CA GLN A 69 -14.27 17.15 -10.83
C GLN A 69 -12.95 17.86 -10.45
N LEU A 70 -11.83 17.33 -10.93
CA LEU A 70 -10.49 17.88 -10.80
C LEU A 70 -10.07 18.39 -12.18
N GLY A 71 -10.01 19.71 -12.33
CA GLY A 71 -9.71 20.41 -13.58
C GLY A 71 -8.44 21.25 -13.45
N ASP A 72 -8.30 22.32 -14.23
CA ASP A 72 -7.08 23.16 -14.22
C ASP A 72 -7.09 24.26 -13.16
N SER A 73 -8.25 24.54 -12.56
CA SER A 73 -8.35 25.54 -11.49
C SER A 73 -7.88 24.96 -10.15
N ALA A 74 -6.70 25.38 -9.69
CA ALA A 74 -6.15 25.01 -8.38
C ALA A 74 -7.13 25.34 -7.23
N ARG A 75 -7.83 26.48 -7.32
CA ARG A 75 -8.86 26.88 -6.34
C ARG A 75 -10.00 25.87 -6.27
N ASN A 76 -10.55 25.48 -7.43
CA ASN A 76 -11.67 24.53 -7.48
C ASN A 76 -11.24 23.14 -7.04
N ASN A 77 -10.04 22.71 -7.42
CA ASN A 77 -9.49 21.42 -7.01
C ASN A 77 -9.32 21.34 -5.49
N LYS A 78 -8.74 22.37 -4.88
CA LYS A 78 -8.65 22.48 -3.41
C LYS A 78 -10.04 22.38 -2.78
N GLN A 79 -10.97 23.24 -3.20
CA GLN A 79 -12.32 23.27 -2.64
C GLN A 79 -13.03 21.91 -2.76
N ASN A 80 -12.90 21.25 -3.91
CA ASN A 80 -13.48 19.94 -4.14
C ASN A 80 -12.86 18.87 -3.25
N LEU A 81 -11.53 18.78 -3.22
CA LEU A 81 -10.82 17.78 -2.41
C LEU A 81 -11.21 17.87 -0.93
N PHE A 82 -11.12 19.06 -0.33
CA PHE A 82 -11.42 19.23 1.09
C PHE A 82 -12.91 19.04 1.39
N ARG A 83 -13.81 19.46 0.50
CA ARG A 83 -15.24 19.15 0.65
C ARG A 83 -15.53 17.64 0.62
N TRP A 84 -14.80 16.87 -0.19
CA TRP A 84 -14.95 15.41 -0.25
C TRP A 84 -14.34 14.71 0.96
N LEU A 85 -13.24 15.24 1.51
CA LEU A 85 -12.62 14.78 2.75
C LEU A 85 -13.50 15.07 3.97
N ASP A 86 -14.02 16.29 4.10
CA ASP A 86 -14.89 16.69 5.21
C ASP A 86 -16.20 15.91 5.20
N ASN A 87 -16.72 15.66 3.99
CA ASN A 87 -17.97 14.93 3.74
C ASN A 87 -19.09 15.26 4.75
N PRO A 88 -19.47 16.53 4.94
CA PRO A 88 -20.31 16.96 6.07
C PRO A 88 -21.70 16.32 6.09
N PHE A 89 -22.18 15.84 4.94
CA PHE A 89 -23.48 15.19 4.78
C PHE A 89 -23.39 13.66 4.66
N ASN A 90 -22.23 13.07 4.97
CA ASN A 90 -21.96 11.64 4.86
C ASN A 90 -22.38 11.03 3.50
N SER A 91 -22.05 11.76 2.43
CA SER A 91 -22.35 11.39 1.05
C SER A 91 -21.53 10.19 0.61
N LYS A 92 -22.20 9.11 0.18
CA LYS A 92 -21.55 7.94 -0.43
C LYS A 92 -20.73 8.30 -1.67
N ARG A 93 -21.16 9.33 -2.41
CA ARG A 93 -20.46 9.81 -3.60
C ARG A 93 -19.11 10.42 -3.24
N TYR A 94 -19.05 11.23 -2.19
CA TYR A 94 -17.79 11.82 -1.73
C TYR A 94 -16.87 10.78 -1.11
N ALA A 95 -17.42 9.84 -0.34
CA ALA A 95 -16.65 8.69 0.14
C ALA A 95 -16.02 7.90 -1.02
N GLY A 96 -16.77 7.65 -2.09
CA GLY A 96 -16.26 6.98 -3.30
C GLY A 96 -15.23 7.80 -4.10
N TYR A 97 -15.26 9.13 -4.02
CA TYR A 97 -14.21 9.98 -4.61
C TYR A 97 -12.92 9.91 -3.82
N ILE A 98 -13.00 9.95 -2.49
CA ILE A 98 -11.83 9.77 -1.62
C ILE A 98 -11.26 8.37 -1.78
N GLU A 99 -12.11 7.33 -1.84
CA GLU A 99 -11.65 5.96 -2.07
C GLU A 99 -10.81 5.84 -3.36
N GLN A 100 -11.23 6.49 -4.44
CA GLN A 100 -10.46 6.55 -5.69
C GLN A 100 -9.16 7.36 -5.56
N LEU A 101 -9.17 8.43 -4.76
CA LEU A 101 -8.00 9.28 -4.53
C LEU A 101 -7.04 8.70 -3.49
N THR A 102 -7.46 7.75 -2.65
CA THR A 102 -6.65 7.17 -1.57
C THR A 102 -5.26 6.75 -2.03
N PRO A 103 -5.09 6.04 -3.17
CA PRO A 103 -3.76 5.66 -3.64
C PRO A 103 -2.88 6.86 -4.02
N ALA A 104 -3.46 7.94 -4.57
CA ALA A 104 -2.72 9.16 -4.89
C ALA A 104 -2.35 9.93 -3.62
N ILE A 105 -3.29 10.10 -2.69
CA ILE A 105 -3.08 10.75 -1.39
C ILE A 105 -1.96 10.04 -0.61
N ALA A 106 -2.02 8.72 -0.51
CA ALA A 106 -1.03 7.91 0.19
C ALA A 106 0.38 8.01 -0.41
N ASP A 107 0.49 8.35 -1.70
CA ASP A 107 1.77 8.45 -2.41
C ASP A 107 2.48 9.77 -2.25
N VAL A 108 1.73 10.88 -2.15
CA VAL A 108 2.31 12.22 -1.98
C VAL A 108 2.41 12.67 -0.52
N MET A 109 1.69 12.00 0.38
CA MET A 109 1.77 12.23 1.81
C MET A 109 3.12 11.75 2.38
N PRO A 110 3.67 12.40 3.41
CA PRO A 110 4.82 11.89 4.17
C PRO A 110 4.61 10.43 4.61
N LEU A 111 5.63 9.61 4.38
CA LEU A 111 5.54 8.16 4.54
C LEU A 111 5.17 7.75 5.97
N GLU A 112 5.67 8.47 6.97
CA GLU A 112 5.45 8.24 8.39
C GLU A 112 3.97 8.41 8.72
N ILE A 113 3.35 9.47 8.20
CA ILE A 113 1.91 9.74 8.37
C ILE A 113 1.11 8.68 7.64
N ALA A 114 1.44 8.38 6.39
CA ALA A 114 0.74 7.35 5.61
C ALA A 114 0.77 5.98 6.32
N ARG A 115 1.87 5.62 6.99
CA ARG A 115 1.98 4.40 7.80
C ARG A 115 1.18 4.46 9.09
N GLN A 116 1.26 5.58 9.83
CA GLN A 116 0.53 5.78 11.08
C GLN A 116 -0.97 5.57 10.91
N TYR A 117 -1.52 6.00 9.77
CA TYR A 117 -2.95 5.86 9.44
C TYR A 117 -3.27 4.63 8.58
N GLY A 118 -2.30 3.72 8.38
CA GLY A 118 -2.51 2.45 7.68
C GLY A 118 -2.73 2.55 6.16
N LEU A 119 -2.43 3.70 5.56
CA LEU A 119 -2.52 3.96 4.11
C LEU A 119 -1.36 3.32 3.33
N LYS A 120 -0.20 3.13 3.98
CA LYS A 120 0.94 2.39 3.45
C LYS A 120 1.43 1.33 4.42
N LYS A 121 1.86 0.19 3.88
CA LYS A 121 2.40 -0.95 4.63
C LYS A 121 3.71 -1.43 4.00
N GLY A 122 4.55 -2.07 4.82
CA GLY A 122 5.82 -2.63 4.37
C GLY A 122 6.93 -1.59 4.20
N LYS A 123 8.13 -2.09 3.89
CA LYS A 123 9.31 -1.28 3.60
C LYS A 123 9.23 -0.71 2.18
N THR A 124 9.68 0.52 2.00
CA THR A 124 9.93 1.12 0.69
C THR A 124 11.10 0.42 0.01
N LYS A 125 11.24 0.62 -1.31
CA LYS A 125 12.40 0.12 -2.06
C LYS A 125 13.72 0.63 -1.45
N ALA A 126 13.77 1.89 -1.01
CA ALA A 126 14.96 2.46 -0.38
C ALA A 126 15.29 1.75 0.97
N GLU A 127 14.28 1.52 1.81
CA GLU A 127 14.49 0.79 3.08
C GLU A 127 14.85 -0.68 2.87
N LEU A 128 14.33 -1.33 1.82
CA LEU A 128 14.72 -2.68 1.45
C LEU A 128 16.19 -2.72 1.01
N VAL A 129 16.61 -1.78 0.16
CA VAL A 129 18.03 -1.65 -0.26
C VAL A 129 18.92 -1.38 0.95
N ALA A 130 18.53 -0.46 1.84
CA ALA A 130 19.30 -0.17 3.05
C ALA A 130 19.41 -1.40 3.97
N THR A 131 18.33 -2.17 4.11
CA THR A 131 18.34 -3.43 4.86
C THR A 131 19.33 -4.41 4.22
N ALA A 132 19.23 -4.64 2.91
CA ALA A 132 20.12 -5.56 2.21
C ALA A 132 21.60 -5.15 2.34
N SER A 133 21.91 -3.86 2.16
CA SER A 133 23.27 -3.34 2.35
C SER A 133 23.79 -3.56 3.77
N ARG A 134 22.94 -3.36 4.80
CA ARG A 134 23.31 -3.58 6.20
C ARG A 134 23.60 -5.06 6.46
N GLU A 135 22.66 -5.96 6.17
CA GLU A 135 22.83 -7.40 6.44
C GLU A 135 24.06 -7.96 5.69
N CYS A 136 24.24 -7.58 4.42
CA CYS A 136 25.40 -7.98 3.65
C CYS A 136 26.72 -7.42 4.19
N SER A 137 26.71 -6.30 4.89
CA SER A 137 27.91 -5.73 5.51
C SER A 137 28.23 -6.42 6.84
N GLU A 138 27.21 -6.72 7.64
CA GLU A 138 27.35 -7.49 8.89
C GLU A 138 27.89 -8.90 8.63
N ALA A 139 27.44 -9.57 7.56
CA ALA A 139 28.00 -10.86 7.15
C ALA A 139 29.49 -10.78 6.76
N LYS A 140 29.88 -9.73 6.02
CA LYS A 140 31.31 -9.52 5.65
C LYS A 140 32.17 -9.23 6.88
N GLN A 141 31.66 -8.41 7.80
CA GLN A 141 32.35 -8.08 9.04
C GLN A 141 32.54 -9.32 9.92
N SER A 142 31.50 -10.16 10.04
CA SER A 142 31.57 -11.43 10.77
C SER A 142 32.66 -12.36 10.22
N ALA A 143 32.73 -12.48 8.90
CA ALA A 143 33.78 -13.25 8.23
C ALA A 143 35.18 -12.68 8.49
N LEU A 144 35.33 -11.35 8.42
CA LEU A 144 36.61 -10.66 8.65
C LEU A 144 37.11 -10.82 10.09
N LEU A 145 36.20 -10.77 11.06
CA LEU A 145 36.53 -10.86 12.49
C LEU A 145 36.70 -12.31 12.97
N GLY A 146 36.41 -13.30 12.13
CA GLY A 146 36.49 -14.71 12.50
C GLY A 146 35.50 -15.09 13.60
N GLU A 147 34.29 -14.56 13.54
CA GLU A 147 33.21 -14.91 14.47
C GLU A 147 32.90 -16.43 14.42
N PRO A 148 32.30 -17.01 15.50
CA PRO A 148 31.93 -18.42 15.51
C PRO A 148 31.09 -18.83 14.30
N LEU A 149 31.36 -20.01 13.74
CA LEU A 149 30.76 -20.47 12.47
C LEU A 149 29.23 -20.33 12.42
N ARG A 150 28.55 -20.65 13.53
CA ARG A 150 27.08 -20.54 13.64
C ARG A 150 26.58 -19.09 13.47
N GLU A 151 27.31 -18.12 14.00
CA GLU A 151 26.96 -16.69 13.89
C GLU A 151 27.20 -16.19 12.46
N LEU A 152 28.32 -16.60 11.85
CA LEU A 152 28.63 -16.31 10.45
C LEU A 152 27.55 -16.87 9.51
N GLU A 153 27.18 -18.14 9.67
CA GLU A 153 26.12 -18.77 8.87
C GLU A 153 24.78 -18.03 8.99
N GLN A 154 24.43 -17.59 10.19
CA GLN A 154 23.20 -16.84 10.43
C GLN A 154 23.22 -15.49 9.71
N LYS A 155 24.30 -14.73 9.83
CA LYS A 155 24.43 -13.42 9.16
C LYS A 155 24.46 -13.55 7.64
N ILE A 156 25.09 -14.59 7.10
CA ILE A 156 25.04 -14.90 5.66
C ILE A 156 23.59 -15.18 5.22
N LYS A 157 22.83 -15.99 5.98
CA LYS A 157 21.42 -16.27 5.67
C LYS A 157 20.58 -14.99 5.66
N GLU A 158 20.77 -14.11 6.64
CA GLU A 158 20.09 -12.80 6.72
C GLU A 158 20.45 -11.90 5.53
N GLY A 159 21.74 -11.87 5.14
CA GLY A 159 22.20 -11.18 3.93
C GLY A 159 21.54 -11.70 2.65
N VAL A 160 21.47 -13.01 2.47
CA VAL A 160 20.82 -13.62 1.29
C VAL A 160 19.31 -13.34 1.29
N MET A 161 18.63 -13.53 2.42
CA MET A 161 17.19 -13.28 2.52
C MET A 161 16.83 -11.81 2.22
N SER A 162 17.62 -10.86 2.70
CA SER A 162 17.37 -9.44 2.45
C SER A 162 17.59 -9.05 0.98
N LEU A 163 18.54 -9.68 0.27
CA LEU A 163 18.70 -9.51 -1.18
C LEU A 163 17.52 -10.09 -1.97
N ILE A 164 17.00 -11.26 -1.56
CA ILE A 164 15.82 -11.86 -2.21
C ILE A 164 14.60 -10.94 -2.11
N GLN A 165 14.43 -10.23 -0.98
CA GLN A 165 13.33 -9.27 -0.79
C GLN A 165 13.39 -8.04 -1.73
N LEU A 166 14.51 -7.82 -2.44
CA LEU A 166 14.58 -6.78 -3.48
C LEU A 166 13.89 -7.18 -4.78
N ALA A 167 13.73 -8.49 -5.02
CA ALA A 167 13.00 -8.99 -6.16
C ALA A 167 11.49 -8.83 -5.95
N PRO A 168 10.72 -8.63 -7.03
CA PRO A 168 9.27 -8.76 -6.98
C PRO A 168 8.84 -10.12 -6.37
N PRO A 169 7.75 -10.18 -5.57
CA PRO A 169 7.28 -11.40 -4.93
C PRO A 169 6.91 -12.54 -5.87
N ASP A 170 6.77 -12.29 -7.17
CA ASP A 170 6.53 -13.27 -8.23
C ASP A 170 7.83 -13.81 -8.86
N ARG A 171 8.99 -13.19 -8.58
CA ARG A 171 10.27 -13.52 -9.22
C ARG A 171 11.32 -14.14 -8.31
N TRP A 172 11.07 -14.26 -7.01
CA TRP A 172 12.03 -14.88 -6.08
C TRP A 172 12.35 -16.34 -6.47
N ALA A 173 11.38 -17.09 -7.00
CA ALA A 173 11.60 -18.46 -7.45
C ALA A 173 12.65 -18.54 -8.57
N ALA A 174 12.58 -17.64 -9.55
CA ALA A 174 13.57 -17.57 -10.63
C ALA A 174 14.96 -17.17 -10.13
N VAL A 175 15.02 -16.25 -9.16
CA VAL A 175 16.29 -15.88 -8.51
C VAL A 175 16.88 -17.08 -7.78
N LEU A 176 16.08 -17.78 -6.97
CA LEU A 176 16.55 -18.96 -6.24
C LEU A 176 17.00 -20.10 -7.16
N ASP A 177 16.24 -20.39 -8.20
CA ASP A 177 16.58 -21.44 -9.18
C ASP A 177 17.94 -21.17 -9.85
N SER A 178 18.18 -19.91 -10.24
CA SER A 178 19.48 -19.50 -10.78
C SER A 178 20.61 -19.66 -9.75
N THR A 179 20.36 -19.36 -8.47
CA THR A 179 21.37 -19.51 -7.42
C THR A 179 21.70 -20.97 -7.12
N VAL A 180 20.70 -21.85 -7.06
CA VAL A 180 20.90 -23.29 -6.87
C VAL A 180 21.73 -23.87 -8.01
N THR A 181 21.44 -23.45 -9.25
CA THR A 181 22.24 -23.83 -10.42
C THR A 181 23.70 -23.39 -10.30
N MET A 182 23.97 -22.18 -9.82
CA MET A 182 25.34 -21.70 -9.59
C MET A 182 26.06 -22.51 -8.50
N PHE A 183 25.37 -22.84 -7.40
CA PHE A 183 25.98 -23.62 -6.32
C PHE A 183 26.37 -25.04 -6.77
N ASN A 184 25.56 -25.68 -7.60
CA ASN A 184 25.87 -26.99 -8.18
C ASN A 184 27.06 -26.98 -9.15
N GLY A 185 27.53 -25.81 -9.60
CA GLY A 185 28.67 -25.67 -10.50
C GLY A 185 29.95 -25.17 -9.84
N ILE A 186 29.92 -24.77 -8.56
CA ILE A 186 31.03 -24.13 -7.85
C ILE A 186 31.56 -25.01 -6.70
N PHE A 187 30.77 -25.96 -6.21
CA PHE A 187 31.15 -27.01 -5.25
C PHE A 187 31.04 -28.39 -5.91
#